data_AF-A0A660Q194-F1
#
_entry.id   AF-A0A660Q194-F1
#
_cell.length_a   1.000
_cell.length_b   1.000
_cell.length_c   1.000
_cell.angle_alpha   90.00
_cell.angle_beta   90.00
_cell.angle_gamma   90.00
#
_symmetry.space_group_name_H-M   'P 1'
#
loop_
_entity.id
_entity.type
_entity.pdbx_description
1 polymer ?
#
loop_
_entity_poly.entity_id
_entity_poly.type
_entity_poly.pdbx_seq_one_letter_code
_entity_poly.pdbx_strand_id
1 'polypeptide(L)' 'MTTIQLSEKGRFRLWRPRFDDLIITSEEQFRIKLNYIHYNPVKAGLAENPEDWKYSSACSWILGIPGLLPIEKDFAYTD' A
#
# COMPACT_ATOMS: atom_id res chain seq x y z
N MET A 1 -0.71 -20.01 10.38
CA MET A 1 -1.91 -19.58 11.12
C MET A 1 -1.45 -18.65 12.24
N THR A 2 -1.64 -17.34 12.08
CA THR A 2 -1.25 -16.36 13.11
C THR A 2 -2.40 -16.19 14.09
N THR A 3 -2.23 -16.66 15.31
CA THR A 3 -3.22 -16.52 16.39
C THR A 3 -3.47 -15.06 16.69
N ILE A 4 -4.71 -14.59 16.51
CA ILE A 4 -5.14 -13.28 17.00
C ILE A 4 -5.17 -13.38 18.53
N GLN A 5 -4.23 -12.72 19.21
CA GLN A 5 -4.27 -12.61 20.67
C GLN A 5 -5.35 -11.59 21.06
N LEU A 6 -6.49 -12.10 21.51
CA LEU A 6 -7.48 -11.31 22.23
C LEU A 6 -6.87 -10.95 23.58
N SER A 7 -6.68 -9.66 23.87
CA SER A 7 -6.18 -9.25 25.19
C SER A 7 -7.24 -9.62 26.24
N GLU A 8 -6.87 -10.43 27.22
CA GLU A 8 -7.70 -10.66 28.40
C GLU A 8 -7.98 -9.31 29.08
N LYS A 9 -9.26 -9.06 29.40
CA LYS A 9 -9.88 -7.80 29.86
C LYS A 9 -10.24 -6.79 28.76
N GLY A 10 -11.33 -7.07 28.04
CA GLY A 10 -12.29 -6.06 27.55
C GLY A 10 -11.79 -4.96 26.60
N ARG A 11 -10.57 -5.05 26.04
CA ARG A 11 -10.00 -4.02 25.16
C ARG A 11 -9.55 -4.61 23.83
N PHE A 12 -10.52 -5.00 22.99
CA PHE A 12 -10.23 -5.28 21.59
C PHE A 12 -9.63 -4.03 20.94
N ARG A 13 -8.42 -4.17 20.37
CA ARG A 13 -7.79 -3.12 19.56
C ARG A 13 -7.70 -3.62 18.13
N LEU A 14 -8.50 -3.01 17.25
CA LEU A 14 -8.43 -3.26 15.81
C LEU A 14 -7.06 -2.85 15.26
N TRP A 15 -6.53 -1.72 15.73
CA TRP A 15 -5.28 -1.13 15.28
C TRP A 15 -4.09 -1.52 16.16
N ARG A 16 -2.94 -1.76 15.53
CA ARG A 16 -1.67 -1.92 16.24
C ARG A 16 -1.19 -0.55 16.75
N PRO A 17 -0.52 -0.48 17.91
CA PRO A 17 -0.15 0.80 18.54
C PRO A 17 1.01 1.55 17.86
N ARG A 18 1.74 0.92 16.93
CA ARG A 18 2.81 1.56 16.14
C ARG A 18 2.57 1.35 14.66
N PHE A 19 3.02 2.31 13.86
CA PHE A 19 3.10 2.27 12.41
C PHE A 19 4.49 2.75 11.98
N ASP A 20 4.88 2.41 10.75
CA ASP A 20 6.12 2.88 10.16
C ASP A 20 5.82 4.10 9.27
N ASP A 21 6.61 5.15 9.41
CA ASP A 21 6.56 6.36 8.60
C ASP A 21 7.91 6.66 7.95
N LEU A 22 7.87 7.31 6.78
CA LEU A 22 9.05 7.77 6.07
C LEU A 22 8.71 9.01 5.26
N ILE A 23 9.50 10.07 5.44
CA ILE A 23 9.43 11.26 4.59
C ILE A 23 10.11 10.92 3.26
N ILE A 24 9.38 11.13 2.16
CA ILE A 24 9.88 10.96 0.81
C ILE A 24 10.43 12.31 0.33
N THR A 25 11.73 12.37 0.05
CA THR A 25 12.42 13.62 -0.33
C THR A 25 13.03 13.57 -1.73
N SER A 26 12.83 12.46 -2.46
CA SER A 26 13.29 12.33 -3.84
C SER A 26 12.35 11.47 -4.67
N GLU A 27 12.36 11.67 -5.98
CA GLU A 27 11.62 10.82 -6.91
C GLU A 27 12.09 9.36 -6.80
N GLU A 28 13.38 9.11 -6.64
CA GLU A 28 13.90 7.75 -6.47
C GLU A 28 13.28 7.04 -5.26
N GLN A 29 13.23 7.70 -4.10
CA GLN A 29 12.58 7.15 -2.90
C GLN A 29 11.10 6.90 -3.13
N PHE A 30 10.42 7.82 -3.81
CA PHE A 30 9.02 7.65 -4.19
C PHE A 30 8.83 6.38 -5.02
N ARG A 31 9.60 6.19 -6.10
CA ARG A 31 9.50 5.02 -6.98
C ARG A 31 9.76 3.72 -6.24
N ILE A 32 10.78 3.68 -5.37
CA ILE A 32 11.09 2.51 -4.55
C ILE A 32 9.90 2.14 -3.66
N LYS A 33 9.33 3.11 -2.94
CA LYS A 33 8.20 2.87 -2.03
C LYS A 33 6.89 2.57 -2.76
N LEU A 34 6.63 3.24 -3.88
CA LEU A 34 5.47 2.97 -4.73
C LEU A 34 5.50 1.52 -5.22
N ASN A 35 6.64 1.08 -5.77
CA ASN A 35 6.82 -0.31 -6.20
C ASN A 35 6.68 -1.29 -5.03
N TYR A 36 7.26 -0.98 -3.87
CA TYR A 36 7.08 -1.82 -2.68
C TYR A 36 5.61 -2.02 -2.33
N ILE A 37 4.82 -0.93 -2.30
CA ILE A 37 3.38 -0.97 -1.99
C ILE A 37 2.61 -1.78 -3.04
N HIS A 38 2.87 -1.56 -4.34
CA HIS A 38 2.21 -2.29 -5.42
C HIS A 38 2.50 -3.78 -5.40
N TYR A 39 3.70 -4.20 -5.00
CA TYR A 39 4.06 -5.62 -4.90
C TYR A 39 3.67 -6.29 -3.58
N ASN A 40 3.18 -5.56 -2.57
CA ASN A 40 2.78 -6.16 -1.29
C ASN A 40 1.68 -7.24 -1.43
N PRO A 41 0.61 -7.05 -2.24
CA PRO A 41 -0.39 -8.09 -2.47
C PRO A 41 0.21 -9.37 -3.06
N VAL A 42 1.15 -9.24 -4.00
CA VAL A 42 1.85 -10.38 -4.62
C VAL A 42 2.71 -11.11 -3.60
N LYS A 43 3.52 -10.38 -2.83
CA LYS A 43 4.35 -10.95 -1.76
C LYS A 43 3.52 -11.64 -0.67
N ALA A 44 2.30 -11.16 -0.44
CA ALA A 44 1.36 -11.76 0.50
C ALA A 44 0.58 -12.96 -0.09
N GLY A 45 0.74 -13.27 -1.38
CA GLY A 45 0.00 -14.34 -2.07
C GLY A 45 -1.47 -14.01 -2.34
N LEU A 46 -1.83 -12.73 -2.33
CA LEU A 46 -3.21 -12.26 -2.52
C LEU A 46 -3.54 -11.96 -4.00
N ALA A 47 -2.52 -11.80 -4.84
CA ALA A 47 -2.63 -11.56 -6.27
C ALA A 47 -1.44 -12.20 -7.00
N GLU A 48 -1.63 -12.55 -8.27
CA GLU A 48 -0.54 -13.05 -9.12
C GLU A 48 0.36 -11.91 -9.60
N ASN A 49 -0.25 -10.82 -10.10
CA ASN A 49 0.45 -9.60 -10.49
C ASN A 49 -0.03 -8.38 -9.68
N PRO A 50 0.78 -7.31 -9.56
CA PRO A 50 0.39 -6.10 -8.83
C PRO A 50 -0.92 -5.47 -9.30
N GLU A 51 -1.12 -5.36 -10.61
CA GLU A 51 -2.28 -4.77 -11.27
C GLU A 51 -3.59 -5.55 -11.04
N ASP A 52 -3.51 -6.85 -10.72
CA ASP A 52 -4.68 -7.69 -10.45
C ASP A 52 -5.33 -7.34 -9.09
N TRP A 53 -4.60 -6.65 -8.21
CA TRP A 53 -5.11 -6.26 -6.90
C TRP A 53 -5.99 -5.02 -6.98
N LYS A 54 -7.31 -5.24 -7.08
CA LYS A 54 -8.36 -4.20 -7.19
C LYS A 54 -8.36 -3.11 -6.11
N TYR A 55 -7.76 -3.37 -4.95
CA TYR A 55 -7.70 -2.41 -3.83
C TYR A 55 -6.36 -1.67 -3.77
N SER A 56 -5.68 -1.52 -4.91
CA SER A 56 -4.49 -0.69 -5.05
C SER A 56 -4.58 0.22 -6.27
N SER A 57 -3.67 1.19 -6.32
CA SER A 57 -3.45 2.05 -7.49
C SER A 57 -2.60 1.40 -8.59
N ALA A 58 -2.08 0.18 -8.38
CA ALA A 58 -1.12 -0.47 -9.27
C ALA A 58 -1.62 -0.56 -10.71
N CYS A 59 -2.88 -0.97 -10.90
CA CYS A 59 -3.54 -1.05 -12.20
C CYS A 59 -3.49 0.28 -12.97
N SER A 60 -3.75 1.40 -12.30
CA SER A 60 -3.68 2.72 -12.93
C SER A 60 -2.27 3.19 -13.25
N TRP A 61 -1.28 2.81 -12.46
CA TRP A 61 0.13 3.14 -12.74
C TRP A 61 0.74 2.26 -13.84
N ILE A 62 0.41 0.96 -13.87
CA ILE A 62 1.03 -0.04 -14.74
C ILE A 62 0.30 -0.14 -16.08
N LEU A 63 -1.02 -0.26 -16.05
CA LEU A 63 -1.84 -0.49 -17.25
C LEU A 63 -2.45 0.80 -17.82
N GLY A 64 -2.39 1.91 -17.06
CA GLY A 64 -2.97 3.19 -17.49
C GLY A 64 -4.50 3.23 -17.47
N ILE A 65 -5.16 2.20 -16.92
CA ILE A 65 -6.62 2.13 -16.81
C ILE A 65 -7.09 2.58 -15.42
N PRO A 66 -8.30 3.14 -15.28
CA PRO A 66 -8.81 3.56 -13.98
C PRO A 66 -8.93 2.37 -13.02
N GLY A 67 -8.44 2.55 -11.80
CA GLY A 67 -8.69 1.63 -10.69
C GLY A 67 -10.07 1.88 -10.06
N LEU A 68 -10.33 1.23 -8.92
CA LEU A 68 -11.59 1.40 -8.18
C LEU A 68 -11.84 2.87 -7.77
N LEU A 69 -10.76 3.60 -7.49
CA LEU A 69 -10.79 5.02 -7.19
C LEU A 69 -9.87 5.76 -8.18
N PRO A 70 -10.26 6.97 -8.62
CA PRO A 70 -9.36 7.82 -9.40
C PRO A 70 -8.14 8.18 -8.55
N ILE A 71 -6.99 8.31 -9.21
CA ILE A 71 -5.74 8.72 -8.56
C ILE A 71 -5.23 10.00 -9.21
N GLU A 72 -4.75 10.92 -8.38
CA GLU A 72 -4.04 12.11 -8.82
C GLU A 72 -2.55 11.75 -8.97
N LYS A 73 -2.01 12.00 -10.17
CA LYS A 73 -0.60 11.75 -10.48
C LYS A 73 0.20 13.04 -10.64
N ASP A 74 -0.48 14.18 -10.65
CA ASP A 74 0.09 15.51 -10.91
C ASP A 74 0.76 16.08 -9.66
N PHE A 75 1.51 15.24 -8.95
CA PHE A 75 2.36 15.70 -7.85
C PHE A 75 3.62 16.32 -8.44
N ALA A 76 3.62 17.64 -8.63
CA ALA A 76 4.83 18.39 -8.94
C ALA A 76 5.59 18.67 -7.64
N TYR A 77 6.78 18.10 -7.49
CA TYR A 77 7.75 18.60 -6.52
C TYR A 77 8.26 19.94 -7.07
N THR A 78 7.71 21.04 -6.60
CA THR A 78 8.31 22.36 -6.84
C THR A 78 9.40 22.57 -5.79
N ASP A 79 10.64 22.72 -6.25
CA ASP A 79 11.79 23.13 -5.43
C ASP A 79 11.53 24.43 -4.66
#